data_AF-A0A3A4P3Q2-F1
#
_entry.id   AF-A0A3A4P3Q2-F1
#
_cell.length_a   1.000
_cell.length_b   1.000
_cell.length_c   1.000
_cell.angle_alpha   90.00
_cell.angle_beta   90.00
_cell.angle_gamma   90.00
#
_symmetry.space_group_name_H-M   'P 1'
#
loop_
_entity.id
_entity.type
_entity.pdbx_description
1 polymer ?
#
loop_
_entity_poly.entity_id
_entity_poly.type
_entity_poly.pdbx_seq_one_letter_code
_entity_poly.pdbx_strand_id
1 'polypeptide(L)' 'MKILQLIFQGFRSLKQIDWAPNDLNVIIGPNGSGKSNLLRLLELITVSAQGNLGKHIQRSGGIEPCGFFFC' A
#
# COMPACT_ATOMS: atom_id res chain seq x y z
N MET A 1 4.32 14.55 9.24
CA MET A 1 3.64 14.77 7.95
C MET A 1 2.21 14.28 8.08
N LYS A 2 1.21 15.10 7.72
CA LYS A 2 -0.20 14.69 7.69
C LYS A 2 -0.54 14.21 6.28
N ILE A 3 -1.15 13.03 6.17
CA ILE A 3 -1.67 12.55 4.89
C ILE A 3 -2.96 13.34 4.63
N LEU A 4 -3.00 14.11 3.55
CA LEU A 4 -4.16 14.95 3.22
C LEU A 4 -5.25 14.15 2.50
N GLN A 5 -4.85 13.28 1.58
CA GLN A 5 -5.73 12.45 0.80
C GLN A 5 -4.96 11.23 0.29
N LEU A 6 -5.63 10.08 0.24
CA LEU A 6 -5.09 8.81 -0.22
C LEU A 6 -6.07 8.22 -1.22
N ILE A 7 -5.70 8.28 -2.51
CA ILE A 7 -6.48 7.75 -3.62
C ILE A 7 -5.75 6.54 -4.18
N PHE A 8 -6.44 5.40 -4.28
CA PHE A 8 -5.84 4.17 -4.79
C PHE A 8 -6.88 3.31 -5.49
N GLN A 9 -6.42 2.64 -6.54
CA GLN A 9 -7.22 1.83 -7.43
C GLN A 9 -6.48 0.52 -7.73
N GLY A 10 -7.20 -0.59 -7.77
CA GLY A 10 -6.65 -1.88 -8.20
C GLY A 10 -5.62 -2.53 -7.26
N PHE A 11 -5.59 -2.18 -5.97
CA PHE A 11 -4.69 -2.85 -5.01
C PHE A 11 -5.32 -4.14 -4.47
N ARG A 12 -4.94 -5.27 -5.04
CA ARG A 12 -5.48 -6.61 -4.71
C ARG A 12 -7.02 -6.65 -4.82
N SER A 13 -7.73 -6.87 -3.71
CA SER A 13 -9.19 -6.92 -3.68
C SER A 13 -9.86 -5.54 -3.54
N LEU A 14 -9.07 -4.47 -3.40
CA LEU A 14 -9.58 -3.11 -3.24
C LEU A 14 -9.75 -2.48 -4.63
N LYS A 15 -11.00 -2.28 -5.04
CA LYS A 15 -11.34 -1.73 -6.36
C LYS A 15 -10.94 -0.26 -6.47
N GLN A 16 -11.46 0.57 -5.57
CA GLN A 16 -11.19 2.00 -5.50
C GLN A 16 -11.47 2.48 -4.08
N ILE A 17 -10.54 3.23 -3.51
CA ILE A 17 -10.75 3.95 -2.26
C ILE A 17 -10.21 5.37 -2.45
N ASP A 18 -11.03 6.33 -2.05
CA ASP A 18 -10.67 7.72 -1.87
C ASP A 18 -10.91 8.05 -0.40
N TRP A 19 -9.83 8.31 0.33
CA TRP A 19 -9.88 8.49 1.77
C TRP A 19 -8.98 9.64 2.22
N ALA A 20 -9.57 10.59 2.95
CA ALA A 20 -8.88 11.66 3.63
C ALA A 20 -8.77 11.33 5.13
N PRO A 21 -7.60 10.86 5.62
CA PRO A 21 -7.44 10.50 7.03
C PRO A 21 -7.45 11.74 7.94
N ASN A 22 -8.12 11.63 9.09
CA ASN A 22 -8.07 12.63 10.16
C ASN A 22 -7.16 12.14 11.32
N ASP A 23 -7.11 12.86 12.43
CA ASP A 23 -6.15 12.55 13.51
C ASP A 23 -6.37 11.18 14.18
N LEU A 24 -7.59 10.64 14.10
CA LEU A 24 -7.94 9.27 14.46
C LEU A 24 -8.86 8.68 13.39
N ASN A 25 -8.51 7.49 12.89
CA ASN A 25 -9.32 6.78 11.91
C ASN A 25 -9.55 5.35 12.37
N VAL A 26 -10.80 4.89 12.26
CA VAL A 26 -11.18 3.53 12.61
C VAL A 26 -11.67 2.80 11.36
N ILE A 27 -11.02 1.68 11.04
CA ILE A 27 -11.35 0.86 9.87
C ILE A 27 -12.26 -0.28 10.34
N ILE A 28 -13.55 -0.23 9.97
CA ILE A 28 -14.54 -1.26 10.26
C ILE A 28 -15.04 -1.95 8.99
N GLY A 29 -15.49 -3.20 9.13
CA GLY A 29 -16.07 -3.96 8.02
C GLY A 29 -16.06 -5.46 8.28
N PRO A 30 -16.77 -6.26 7.48
CA PRO A 30 -16.80 -7.71 7.61
C PRO A 30 -15.44 -8.36 7.29
N ASN A 31 -15.24 -9.61 7.72
CA ASN A 31 -14.06 -10.38 7.34
C ASN A 31 -14.01 -10.52 5.81
N GLY A 32 -12.84 -10.29 5.22
CA GLY A 32 -12.68 -10.27 3.76
C GLY A 32 -13.02 -8.94 3.08
N SER A 33 -13.47 -7.90 3.79
CA SER A 33 -13.76 -6.58 3.20
C SER A 33 -12.51 -5.79 2.74
N GLY A 34 -11.32 -6.37 2.85
CA GLY A 34 -10.07 -5.74 2.42
C GLY A 34 -9.36 -4.89 3.47
N LYS A 35 -9.79 -4.90 4.75
CA LYS A 35 -9.12 -4.15 5.84
C LYS A 35 -7.63 -4.46 5.96
N SER A 36 -7.26 -5.74 5.91
CA SER A 36 -5.84 -6.15 5.94
C SER A 36 -5.08 -5.71 4.68
N ASN A 37 -5.74 -5.64 3.52
CA ASN A 37 -5.12 -5.09 2.31
C ASN A 37 -4.89 -3.58 2.43
N LEU A 38 -5.80 -2.85 3.10
CA LEU A 38 -5.65 -1.42 3.36
C LEU A 38 -4.45 -1.14 4.28
N LEU A 39 -4.27 -1.93 5.34
CA LEU A 39 -3.10 -1.83 6.22
C LEU A 39 -1.79 -2.11 5.46
N ARG A 40 -1.78 -3.14 4.60
CA ARG A 40 -0.61 -3.46 3.77
C ARG A 40 -0.28 -2.36 2.76
N LEU A 41 -1.28 -1.67 2.22
CA LEU A 41 -1.07 -0.50 1.36
C LEU A 41 -0.40 0.64 2.14
N LEU A 42 -0.88 0.94 3.35
CA LEU A 42 -0.29 1.99 4.19
C LEU A 42 1.16 1.65 4.58
N GLU A 43 1.44 0.39 4.86
CA GLU A 43 2.79 -0.10 5.10
C GLU A 43 3.68 0.14 3.88
N LEU A 44 3.22 -0.23 2.68
CA LEU A 44 3.94 0.03 1.42
C LEU A 44 4.23 1.52 1.19
N ILE A 45 3.24 2.38 1.43
CA ILE A 45 3.41 3.83 1.28
C ILE A 45 4.45 4.36 2.28
N THR A 46 4.41 3.88 3.52
CA THR A 46 5.38 4.27 4.56
C THR A 46 6.80 3.87 4.17
N VAL A 47 6.97 2.64 3.69
CA VAL A 47 8.27 2.13 3.24
C VAL A 47 8.75 2.85 1.97
N SER A 48 7.84 3.21 1.07
CA SER A 48 8.13 4.03 -0.10
C SER A 48 8.60 5.43 0.27
N ALA A 49 7.92 6.09 1.21
CA ALA A 49 8.29 7.42 1.69
C ALA A 49 9.67 7.42 2.40
N GLN A 50 10.06 6.29 2.99
CA GLN A 50 11.38 6.09 3.60
C GLN A 50 12.49 5.71 2.60
N GLY A 51 12.19 5.62 1.30
CA GLY A 51 13.15 5.22 0.27
C GLY A 51 13.54 3.73 0.29
N ASN A 52 12.82 2.90 1.06
CA ASN A 52 13.11 1.47 1.24
C ASN A 52 12.20 0.55 0.41
N LEU A 53 11.49 1.11 -0.58
CA LEU A 53 10.49 0.40 -1.39
C LEU A 53 11.03 -0.89 -2.01
N GLY A 54 12.21 -0.83 -2.64
CA GLY A 54 12.82 -1.99 -3.31
C GLY A 54 13.07 -3.17 -2.36
N LYS A 55 13.54 -2.92 -1.13
CA LYS A 55 13.82 -3.98 -0.14
C LYS A 55 12.54 -4.62 0.39
N HIS A 56 11.46 -3.86 0.52
CA HIS A 56 10.19 -4.34 1.06
C HIS A 56 9.35 -5.10 0.03
N ILE A 57 9.40 -4.67 -1.24
CA ILE A 57 8.81 -5.42 -2.35
C ILE A 57 9.50 -6.78 -2.49
N GLN A 58 10.84 -6.80 -2.46
CA GLN A 58 11.65 -8.01 -2.58
C GLN A 58 11.41 -9.01 -1.43
N ARG A 59 11.15 -8.53 -0.21
CA ARG A 59 10.76 -9.37 0.95
C ARG A 59 9.32 -9.85 0.92
N SER A 60 8.42 -9.14 0.25
CA SER A 60 6.99 -9.47 0.18
C SER A 60 6.64 -10.48 -0.93
N GLY A 61 7.66 -11.03 -1.60
CA GLY A 61 7.51 -12.00 -2.68
C GLY A 61 7.26 -11.40 -4.07
N GLY A 62 7.62 -10.13 -4.30
CA GLY A 62 7.49 -9.44 -5.59
C GLY A 62 8.80 -8.79 -6.06
N ILE A 63 8.85 -8.45 -7.36
CA ILE A 63 9.99 -7.98 -8.17
C ILE A 63 11.30 -8.66 -7.72
N GLU A 64 11.51 -9.88 -8.24
CA GLU A 64 12.88 -10.29 -8.59
C GLU A 64 13.52 -9.08 -9.27
N PRO A 65 14.73 -8.64 -8.87
CA PRO A 65 15.38 -7.57 -9.60
C PRO A 65 15.45 -8.06 -11.05
N CYS A 66 14.60 -7.50 -11.93
CA CYS A 66 14.81 -7.62 -13.35
C CYS A 66 16.19 -7.04 -13.52
N GLY A 67 17.15 -7.95 -13.74
CA GLY A 67 18.52 -7.61 -14.01
C GLY A 67 18.48 -6.53 -15.07
N PHE A 68 19.31 -5.53 -14.85
CA PHE A 68 19.62 -4.48 -15.80
C PHE A 68 20.24 -5.12 -17.06
N PHE A 69 19.42 -5.77 -17.89
CA PHE A 69 19.82 -6.41 -19.14
C PHE A 69 18.58 -6.74 -19.98
N PHE A 70 18.35 -5.90 -20.99
CA PHE A 70 17.56 -6.11 -22.21
C PHE A 70 16.02 -6.00 -22.18
N CYS A 71 15.59 -5.09 -23.07
CA CYS A 71 14.33 -5.01 -23.83
C CYS A 71 13.04 -4.61 -23.11
#